data_AF-A0AAQ3B3P5-F1
#
_entry.id   AF-A0AAQ3B3P5-F1
#
_cell.length_a   1.000
_cell.length_b   1.000
_cell.length_c   1.000
_cell.angle_alpha   90.00
_cell.angle_beta   90.00
_cell.angle_gamma   90.00
#
_symmetry.space_group_name_H-M   'P 1'
#
loop_
_entity.id
_entity.type
_entity.pdbx_description
1 polymer ?
#
loop_
_entity_poly.entity_id
_entity_poly.type
_entity_poly.pdbx_seq_one_letter_code
_entity_poly.pdbx_strand_id
1 'polypeptide(L)'
;MKKTTSVLLTSTCFGLLATSPIAEAISFFDPIDGQLDMGEYLAENAYGFLPVPIVITEPAVGYGLGFTGVFLHESDEQREKRRKLAETSLDGGAQLLTPAITAVGGFATENGTWMGFAGHRRTWAQDTVRYLGGVGYGDFNMTFYPQSTLPGLDSVFNGQGLDFEITGGGMLNHLQYRIIDAPLFVGVKQLYFVTDQKIANSPIADKLLQTLTNTSPTTSGLGLTLEWDNRNNFFSPTQGYNYKAEFLWYNDAIGSDYEYEQLDVEGINYWELADDWSLALRGQYKSLYTDERFLPPASYPDIELRGVARNRYQGDETLSVESQLTYQWNLN
;
A
#
# COMPACT_ATOMS: atom_id res chain seq x y z
N MET A 1 60.31 5.31 -55.46
CA MET A 1 59.59 4.19 -54.83
C MET A 1 58.52 4.74 -53.90
N LYS A 2 57.28 4.28 -54.13
CA LYS A 2 56.05 4.32 -53.32
C LYS A 2 55.62 5.64 -52.64
N LYS A 3 54.67 6.28 -53.32
CA LYS A 3 53.65 7.22 -52.82
C LYS A 3 52.73 6.54 -51.79
N THR A 4 52.22 7.31 -50.84
CA THR A 4 51.07 6.98 -49.97
C THR A 4 50.44 8.32 -49.58
N THR A 5 49.60 8.91 -50.44
CA THR A 5 48.12 8.79 -50.46
C THR A 5 47.47 9.10 -49.11
N SER A 6 47.28 10.39 -48.82
CA SER A 6 46.34 10.86 -47.79
C SER A 6 44.96 11.00 -48.43
N VAL A 7 43.98 10.24 -47.94
CA VAL A 7 42.58 10.30 -48.36
C VAL A 7 41.87 11.34 -47.50
N LEU A 8 41.42 12.44 -48.10
CA LEU A 8 40.54 13.43 -47.48
C LEU A 8 39.10 12.91 -47.62
N LEU A 9 38.52 12.41 -46.53
CA LEU A 9 37.11 12.00 -46.49
C LEU A 9 36.25 13.21 -46.10
N THR A 10 35.71 13.91 -47.09
CA THR A 10 34.66 14.91 -46.88
C THR A 10 33.35 14.19 -46.54
N SER A 11 32.93 14.28 -45.28
CA SER A 11 31.60 13.84 -44.83
C SER A 11 30.61 15.00 -44.99
N THR A 12 29.74 14.89 -45.99
CA THR A 12 28.63 15.83 -46.19
C THR A 12 27.43 15.30 -45.40
N CYS A 13 27.19 15.82 -44.20
CA CYS A 13 25.97 15.54 -43.44
C CYS A 13 24.80 16.32 -44.03
N PHE A 14 23.82 15.61 -44.60
CA PHE A 14 22.51 16.15 -44.95
C PHE A 14 21.68 16.28 -43.67
N GLY A 15 21.49 17.51 -43.18
CA GLY A 15 20.66 17.78 -42.01
C GLY A 15 19.16 17.71 -42.36
N LEU A 16 18.46 16.68 -41.87
CA LEU A 16 17.02 16.76 -41.66
C LEU A 16 16.79 17.50 -40.33
N LEU A 17 16.37 18.76 -40.42
CA LEU A 17 15.84 19.53 -39.30
C LEU A 17 14.44 18.99 -38.95
N ALA A 18 14.39 17.98 -38.07
CA ALA A 18 13.19 17.64 -37.34
C ALA A 18 13.06 18.65 -36.19
N THR A 19 12.25 19.68 -36.37
CA THR A 19 11.82 20.57 -35.28
C THR A 19 10.91 19.76 -34.37
N SER A 20 11.49 19.14 -33.35
CA SER A 20 10.71 18.63 -32.21
C SER A 20 10.14 19.84 -31.47
N PRO A 21 8.84 19.88 -31.12
CA PRO A 21 8.37 20.85 -30.15
C PRO A 21 9.19 20.64 -28.88
N ILE A 22 9.76 21.73 -28.37
CA ILE A 22 10.46 21.75 -27.08
C ILE A 22 9.43 21.29 -26.05
N ALA A 23 9.54 20.05 -25.58
CA ALA A 23 8.92 19.66 -24.34
C ALA A 23 9.62 20.47 -23.26
N GLU A 24 8.94 21.45 -22.68
CA GLU A 24 9.41 22.08 -21.45
C GLU A 24 9.56 20.97 -20.41
N ALA A 25 10.80 20.77 -19.96
CA ALA A 25 11.07 19.88 -18.84
C ALA A 25 10.54 20.57 -17.59
N ILE A 26 9.34 20.17 -17.15
CA ILE A 26 8.76 20.65 -15.90
C ILE A 26 9.68 20.22 -14.75
N SER A 27 10.01 21.18 -13.88
CA SER A 27 10.89 20.99 -12.73
C SER A 27 10.16 20.24 -11.62
N PHE A 28 10.81 19.26 -11.00
CA PHE A 28 10.36 18.66 -9.73
C PHE A 28 10.81 19.48 -8.51
N PHE A 29 11.40 20.65 -8.74
CA PHE A 29 11.92 21.54 -7.72
C PHE A 29 11.18 22.86 -7.77
N ASP A 30 10.74 23.35 -6.61
CA ASP A 30 10.08 24.65 -6.45
C ASP A 30 11.05 25.76 -6.91
N PRO A 31 10.65 26.65 -7.84
CA PRO A 31 11.49 27.73 -8.33
C PRO A 31 11.83 28.82 -7.28
N ILE A 32 11.11 28.88 -6.14
CA ILE A 32 11.29 29.86 -5.07
C ILE A 32 12.38 29.40 -4.09
N ASP A 33 12.34 28.15 -3.64
CA ASP A 33 13.25 27.65 -2.60
C ASP A 33 14.19 26.52 -3.06
N GLY A 34 13.99 25.97 -4.27
CA GLY A 34 14.80 24.93 -4.86
C GLY A 34 14.63 23.54 -4.23
N GLN A 35 13.66 23.36 -3.34
CA GLN A 35 13.36 22.07 -2.72
C GLN A 35 12.55 21.18 -3.66
N LEU A 36 12.61 19.87 -3.45
CA LEU A 36 11.82 18.91 -4.21
C LEU A 36 10.33 19.16 -3.92
N ASP A 37 9.62 19.77 -4.87
CA ASP A 37 8.19 19.97 -4.80
C ASP A 37 7.50 19.23 -5.94
N MET A 38 6.87 18.11 -5.57
CA MET A 38 6.03 17.32 -6.46
C MET A 38 4.58 17.84 -6.46
N GLY A 39 4.24 18.77 -5.57
CA GLY A 39 2.94 19.44 -5.44
C GLY A 39 2.60 20.27 -6.66
N GLU A 40 3.50 21.16 -7.10
CA GLU A 40 3.35 21.94 -8.34
C GLU A 40 3.16 21.00 -9.56
N TYR A 41 3.99 19.95 -9.71
CA TYR A 41 3.88 18.97 -10.80
C TYR A 41 2.50 18.28 -10.83
N LEU A 42 1.97 17.90 -9.67
CA LEU A 42 0.64 17.29 -9.51
C LEU A 42 -0.50 18.31 -9.64
N ALA A 43 -0.24 19.59 -9.37
CA ALA A 43 -1.19 20.69 -9.51
C ALA A 43 -1.37 21.08 -10.98
N GLU A 44 -0.29 21.11 -11.76
CA GLU A 44 -0.29 21.54 -13.15
C GLU A 44 -0.67 20.44 -14.16
N ASN A 45 -0.36 19.18 -13.88
CA ASN A 45 -0.61 18.07 -14.81
C ASN A 45 -1.87 17.26 -14.48
N ALA A 46 -2.97 17.53 -15.19
CA ALA A 46 -4.21 16.74 -15.14
C ALA A 46 -4.04 15.27 -15.61
N TYR A 47 -2.97 15.01 -16.37
CA TYR A 47 -2.53 13.70 -16.86
C TYR A 47 -1.03 13.53 -16.60
N GLY A 48 -0.59 13.75 -15.37
CA GLY A 48 0.81 13.63 -14.96
C GLY A 48 1.19 12.19 -14.65
N PHE A 49 2.30 11.70 -15.22
CA PHE A 49 2.99 10.50 -14.76
C PHE A 49 3.96 10.89 -13.66
N LEU A 50 3.63 10.57 -12.41
CA LEU A 50 4.50 10.81 -11.28
C LEU A 50 5.26 9.53 -10.91
N PRO A 51 6.59 9.49 -11.12
CA PRO A 51 7.42 8.41 -10.63
C PRO A 51 7.59 8.49 -9.11
N VAL A 52 7.18 7.46 -8.38
CA VAL A 52 7.33 7.40 -6.90
C VAL A 52 8.21 6.20 -6.54
N PRO A 53 9.38 6.41 -5.89
CA PRO A 53 10.22 5.32 -5.43
C PRO A 53 9.57 4.59 -4.25
N ILE A 54 9.76 3.27 -4.19
CA ILE A 54 9.35 2.42 -3.07
C ILE A 54 10.63 1.96 -2.38
N VAL A 55 10.75 2.23 -1.09
CA VAL A 55 11.86 1.75 -0.25
C VAL A 55 11.29 0.79 0.78
N ILE A 56 11.82 -0.43 0.81
CA ILE A 56 11.38 -1.48 1.73
C ILE A 56 12.48 -1.70 2.76
N THR A 57 12.10 -1.61 4.03
CA THR A 57 12.95 -1.85 5.20
C THR A 57 12.28 -2.79 6.19
N GLU A 58 11.34 -3.61 5.70
CA GLU A 58 10.57 -4.55 6.50
C GLU A 58 11.46 -5.73 6.92
N PRO A 59 11.68 -5.96 8.24
CA PRO A 59 12.55 -7.04 8.70
C PRO A 59 12.14 -8.44 8.22
N ALA A 60 10.86 -8.69 7.95
CA ALA A 60 10.40 -10.00 7.47
C ALA A 60 10.80 -10.33 6.02
N VAL A 61 11.04 -9.32 5.19
CA VAL A 61 11.39 -9.51 3.76
C VAL A 61 12.75 -8.91 3.38
N GLY A 62 13.41 -8.25 4.32
CA GLY A 62 14.70 -7.59 4.11
C GLY A 62 14.60 -6.26 3.36
N TYR A 63 15.76 -5.73 2.98
CA TYR A 63 15.82 -4.49 2.20
C TYR A 63 15.32 -4.69 0.78
N GLY A 64 14.58 -3.71 0.26
CA GLY A 64 14.10 -3.75 -1.11
C GLY A 64 13.88 -2.39 -1.73
N LEU A 65 13.78 -2.41 -3.05
CA LEU A 65 13.51 -1.23 -3.87
C LEU A 65 12.41 -1.55 -4.88
N GLY A 66 11.65 -0.53 -5.19
CA GLY A 66 10.62 -0.59 -6.20
C GLY A 66 10.29 0.78 -6.73
N PHE A 67 9.29 0.79 -7.59
CA PHE A 67 8.86 1.98 -8.26
C PHE A 67 7.39 1.87 -8.63
N THR A 68 6.67 2.97 -8.52
CA THR A 68 5.32 3.08 -9.07
C THR A 68 5.17 4.33 -9.91
N GLY A 69 4.58 4.15 -11.09
CA GLY A 69 4.04 5.22 -11.89
C GLY A 69 2.64 5.57 -11.42
N VAL A 70 2.44 6.82 -11.03
CA VAL A 70 1.15 7.36 -10.64
C VAL A 70 0.59 8.22 -11.76
N PHE A 71 -0.64 7.94 -12.18
CA PHE A 71 -1.35 8.64 -13.25
C PHE A 71 -2.58 9.33 -12.68
N LEU A 72 -2.56 10.65 -12.73
CA LEU A 72 -3.72 11.46 -12.34
C LEU A 72 -4.75 11.50 -13.47
N HIS A 73 -6.02 11.48 -13.09
CA HIS A 73 -7.16 11.62 -13.98
C HIS A 73 -8.13 12.63 -13.38
N GLU A 74 -8.30 13.75 -14.06
CA GLU A 74 -9.29 14.78 -13.74
C GLU A 74 -9.74 15.51 -15.00
N SER A 75 -10.90 16.16 -14.93
CA SER A 75 -11.33 17.12 -15.96
C SER A 75 -10.66 18.47 -15.74
N ASP A 76 -10.54 19.28 -16.81
CA ASP A 76 -9.97 20.63 -16.73
C ASP A 76 -10.70 21.53 -15.71
N GLU A 77 -12.03 21.41 -15.60
CA GLU A 77 -12.83 22.13 -14.60
C GLU A 77 -12.49 21.71 -13.15
N GLN A 78 -12.22 20.42 -12.92
CA GLN A 78 -11.80 19.91 -11.62
C GLN A 78 -10.39 20.38 -11.27
N ARG A 79 -9.48 20.41 -12.25
CA ARG A 79 -8.12 20.96 -12.09
C ARG A 79 -8.18 22.41 -11.63
N GLU A 80 -8.90 23.26 -12.35
CA GLU A 80 -8.98 24.68 -12.02
C GLU A 80 -9.59 24.93 -10.64
N LYS A 81 -10.60 24.14 -10.27
CA LYS A 81 -11.22 24.23 -8.94
C LYS A 81 -10.23 23.81 -7.85
N ARG A 82 -9.51 22.71 -8.03
CA ARG A 82 -8.47 22.23 -7.11
C ARG A 82 -7.33 23.24 -6.99
N ARG A 83 -6.84 23.79 -8.10
CA ARG A 83 -5.78 24.81 -8.11
C ARG A 83 -6.19 26.05 -7.33
N LYS A 84 -7.38 26.61 -7.59
CA LYS A 84 -7.91 27.76 -6.84
C LYS A 84 -8.05 27.49 -5.34
N LEU A 85 -8.39 26.27 -4.97
CA LEU A 85 -8.54 25.85 -3.57
C LEU A 85 -7.17 25.64 -2.89
N ALA A 86 -6.19 25.07 -3.59
CA ALA A 86 -4.82 24.94 -3.12
C ALA A 86 -4.15 26.32 -2.94
N GLU A 87 -4.35 27.24 -3.89
CA GLU A 87 -3.86 28.62 -3.84
C GLU A 87 -4.47 29.44 -2.67
N THR A 88 -5.66 29.06 -2.18
CA THR A 88 -6.38 29.80 -1.11
C THR A 88 -6.30 29.12 0.25
N SER A 89 -5.83 27.87 0.34
CA SER A 89 -5.64 27.18 1.61
C SER A 89 -4.26 27.49 2.19
N LEU A 90 -4.21 28.32 3.24
CA LEU A 90 -2.97 28.58 4.00
C LEU A 90 -2.46 27.33 4.76
N ASP A 91 -3.30 26.32 4.99
CA ASP A 91 -3.00 25.10 5.76
C ASP A 91 -2.81 23.84 4.88
N GLY A 92 -2.52 24.01 3.58
CA GLY A 92 -2.30 22.86 2.69
C GLY A 92 -3.51 21.91 2.66
N GLY A 93 -4.71 22.51 2.55
CA GLY A 93 -6.02 21.87 2.71
C GLY A 93 -6.31 20.79 1.66
N ALA A 94 -5.66 19.64 1.82
CA ALA A 94 -5.87 18.40 1.08
C ALA A 94 -7.26 17.78 1.30
N GLN A 95 -8.24 18.54 1.79
CA GLN A 95 -9.65 18.14 1.82
C GLN A 95 -10.34 18.31 0.46
N LEU A 96 -9.72 18.97 -0.51
CA LEU A 96 -10.43 19.44 -1.69
C LEU A 96 -10.02 18.64 -2.93
N LEU A 97 -10.69 17.50 -3.08
CA LEU A 97 -10.73 16.67 -4.30
C LEU A 97 -9.38 16.02 -4.65
N THR A 98 -9.06 14.90 -4.01
CA THR A 98 -8.05 14.00 -4.58
C THR A 98 -8.53 13.58 -5.97
N PRO A 99 -7.77 13.85 -7.05
CA PRO A 99 -8.13 13.41 -8.39
C PRO A 99 -8.24 11.89 -8.42
N ALA A 100 -8.82 11.33 -9.49
CA ALA A 100 -8.76 9.88 -9.65
C ALA A 100 -7.30 9.48 -9.94
N ILE A 101 -6.80 8.48 -9.24
CA ILE A 101 -5.40 8.07 -9.29
C ILE A 101 -5.34 6.64 -9.78
N THR A 102 -4.58 6.38 -10.84
CA THR A 102 -4.16 5.02 -11.20
C THR A 102 -2.69 4.88 -10.85
N ALA A 103 -2.33 3.85 -10.09
CA ALA A 103 -0.95 3.52 -9.77
C ALA A 103 -0.60 2.18 -10.42
N VAL A 104 0.55 2.10 -11.09
CA VAL A 104 1.08 0.84 -11.63
C VAL A 104 2.54 0.75 -11.22
N GLY A 105 2.96 -0.38 -10.69
CA GLY A 105 4.31 -0.48 -10.15
C GLY A 105 4.70 -1.89 -9.75
N GLY A 106 5.85 -1.95 -9.11
CA GLY A 106 6.34 -3.17 -8.50
C GLY A 106 7.56 -2.92 -7.65
N PHE A 107 7.94 -3.93 -6.87
CA PHE A 107 9.10 -3.91 -6.01
C PHE A 107 9.74 -5.29 -5.93
N ALA A 108 10.99 -5.33 -5.47
CA ALA A 108 11.69 -6.54 -5.11
C ALA A 108 12.57 -6.30 -3.87
N THR A 109 12.82 -7.35 -3.10
CA THR A 109 13.68 -7.33 -1.91
C THR A 109 14.85 -8.30 -2.05
N GLU A 110 15.82 -8.16 -1.16
CA GLU A 110 17.03 -8.99 -1.13
C GLU A 110 16.74 -10.46 -0.83
N ASN A 111 15.63 -10.77 -0.14
CA ASN A 111 15.25 -12.15 0.18
C ASN A 111 14.51 -12.87 -0.97
N GLY A 112 14.40 -12.23 -2.14
CA GLY A 112 13.74 -12.79 -3.32
C GLY A 112 12.25 -12.46 -3.43
N THR A 113 11.66 -11.80 -2.42
CA THR A 113 10.28 -11.32 -2.50
C THR A 113 10.14 -10.26 -3.58
N TRP A 114 9.12 -10.38 -4.44
CA TRP A 114 8.79 -9.36 -5.42
C TRP A 114 7.29 -9.32 -5.68
N MET A 115 6.80 -8.17 -6.10
CA MET A 115 5.39 -7.99 -6.47
C MET A 115 5.28 -6.98 -7.60
N GLY A 116 4.41 -7.25 -8.56
CA GLY A 116 3.85 -6.27 -9.49
C GLY A 116 2.39 -5.97 -9.14
N PHE A 117 1.97 -4.72 -9.26
CA PHE A 117 0.62 -4.31 -8.93
C PHE A 117 0.09 -3.18 -9.83
N ALA A 118 -1.23 -3.09 -9.89
CA ALA A 118 -1.95 -1.96 -10.44
C ALA A 118 -3.16 -1.64 -9.56
N GLY A 119 -3.44 -0.37 -9.36
CA GLY A 119 -4.55 0.09 -8.53
C GLY A 119 -5.19 1.35 -9.07
N HIS A 120 -6.46 1.55 -8.75
CA HIS A 120 -7.20 2.75 -9.09
C HIS A 120 -8.01 3.23 -7.90
N ARG A 121 -7.87 4.51 -7.56
CA ARG A 121 -8.70 5.21 -6.59
C ARG A 121 -9.52 6.28 -7.29
N ARG A 122 -10.80 6.37 -6.97
CA ARG A 122 -11.68 7.41 -7.50
C ARG A 122 -12.69 7.87 -6.46
N THR A 123 -13.01 9.15 -6.54
CA THR A 123 -14.01 9.79 -5.70
C THR A 123 -15.06 10.47 -6.58
N TRP A 124 -16.33 10.41 -6.19
CA TRP A 124 -17.45 11.06 -6.87
C TRP A 124 -18.28 11.90 -5.90
N ALA A 125 -19.14 12.75 -6.48
CA ALA A 125 -20.16 13.54 -5.76
C ALA A 125 -19.61 14.29 -4.53
N GLN A 126 -18.58 15.12 -4.76
CA GLN A 126 -17.91 15.89 -3.69
C GLN A 126 -17.52 15.04 -2.47
N ASP A 127 -16.89 13.89 -2.72
CA ASP A 127 -16.39 12.99 -1.67
C ASP A 127 -17.48 12.23 -0.90
N THR A 128 -18.65 12.08 -1.52
CA THR A 128 -19.73 11.24 -1.03
C THR A 128 -19.51 9.76 -1.36
N VAL A 129 -18.90 9.45 -2.50
CA VAL A 129 -18.61 8.05 -2.90
C VAL A 129 -17.11 7.91 -3.18
N ARG A 130 -16.48 6.91 -2.58
CA ARG A 130 -15.07 6.57 -2.80
C ARG A 130 -14.96 5.12 -3.25
N TYR A 131 -14.12 4.87 -4.23
CA TYR A 131 -13.75 3.54 -4.68
C TYR A 131 -12.25 3.40 -4.69
N LEU A 132 -11.77 2.26 -4.19
CA LEU A 132 -10.41 1.79 -4.32
C LEU A 132 -10.46 0.36 -4.86
N GLY A 133 -9.85 0.15 -6.02
CA GLY A 133 -9.67 -1.18 -6.60
C GLY A 133 -8.20 -1.43 -6.89
N GLY A 134 -7.78 -2.68 -6.84
CA GLY A 134 -6.41 -3.04 -7.18
C GLY A 134 -6.25 -4.52 -7.44
N VAL A 135 -5.19 -4.83 -8.18
CA VAL A 135 -4.75 -6.19 -8.48
C VAL A 135 -3.25 -6.28 -8.31
N GLY A 136 -2.76 -7.46 -7.98
CA GLY A 136 -1.33 -7.70 -7.88
C GLY A 136 -0.99 -9.17 -8.00
N TYR A 137 0.27 -9.43 -8.34
CA TYR A 137 0.85 -10.76 -8.42
C TYR A 137 2.30 -10.69 -8.00
N GLY A 138 2.78 -11.72 -7.30
CA GLY A 138 4.14 -11.76 -6.81
C GLY A 138 4.54 -13.09 -6.22
N ASP A 139 5.75 -13.09 -5.70
CA ASP A 139 6.34 -14.14 -4.89
C ASP A 139 6.77 -13.53 -3.56
N PHE A 140 6.31 -14.12 -2.45
CA PHE A 140 6.57 -13.66 -1.10
C PHE A 140 7.32 -14.72 -0.32
N ASN A 141 8.53 -14.37 0.08
CA ASN A 141 9.37 -15.20 0.92
C ASN A 141 9.25 -14.65 2.35
N MET A 142 8.51 -15.34 3.21
CA MET A 142 8.21 -14.87 4.56
C MET A 142 8.37 -15.98 5.59
N THR A 143 8.95 -15.63 6.75
CA THR A 143 9.01 -16.54 7.88
C THR A 143 7.76 -16.39 8.76
N PHE A 144 7.05 -17.49 8.99
CA PHE A 144 5.91 -17.56 9.92
C PHE A 144 6.29 -18.36 11.15
N TYR A 145 5.64 -18.06 12.28
CA TYR A 145 5.89 -18.70 13.57
C TYR A 145 4.62 -19.35 14.09
N PRO A 146 4.11 -20.40 13.41
CA PRO A 146 2.85 -21.02 13.78
C PRO A 146 2.94 -21.61 15.18
N GLN A 147 1.87 -21.47 15.95
CA GLN A 147 1.73 -22.16 17.23
C GLN A 147 1.11 -23.53 16.99
N SER A 148 1.77 -24.61 17.45
CA SER A 148 1.17 -25.94 17.42
C SER A 148 0.17 -26.06 18.56
N THR A 149 -1.10 -26.31 18.24
CA THR A 149 -2.13 -26.70 19.22
C THR A 149 -2.42 -28.20 19.17
N LEU A 150 -1.75 -28.95 18.28
CA LEU A 150 -2.00 -30.37 18.08
C LEU A 150 -0.98 -31.27 18.78
N PRO A 151 -1.43 -32.24 19.59
CA PRO A 151 -0.55 -33.18 20.27
C PRO A 151 0.38 -33.90 19.29
N GLY A 152 1.70 -33.79 19.52
CA GLY A 152 2.73 -34.49 18.74
C GLY A 152 3.27 -33.71 17.54
N LEU A 153 2.78 -32.51 17.26
CA LEU A 153 3.32 -31.62 16.22
C LEU A 153 4.18 -30.48 16.78
N ASP A 154 4.35 -30.42 18.11
CA ASP A 154 5.08 -29.34 18.79
C ASP A 154 6.55 -29.27 18.37
N SER A 155 7.21 -30.41 18.14
CA SER A 155 8.60 -30.44 17.69
C SER A 155 8.80 -29.92 16.26
N VAL A 156 7.71 -29.79 15.48
CA VAL A 156 7.73 -29.35 14.08
C VAL A 156 7.35 -27.88 13.94
N PHE A 157 6.29 -27.44 14.63
CA PHE A 157 5.74 -26.09 14.44
C PHE A 157 5.97 -25.16 15.63
N ASN A 158 6.04 -25.64 16.88
CA ASN A 158 5.95 -24.78 18.06
C ASN A 158 7.09 -23.76 18.17
N GLY A 159 6.81 -22.51 17.81
CA GLY A 159 7.73 -21.38 17.89
C GLY A 159 8.92 -21.44 16.93
N GLN A 160 8.97 -22.43 16.03
CA GLN A 160 9.99 -22.50 14.99
C GLN A 160 9.60 -21.60 13.82
N GLY A 161 10.56 -20.82 13.33
CA GLY A 161 10.38 -20.02 12.12
C GLY A 161 10.37 -20.93 10.89
N LEU A 162 9.24 -20.97 10.19
CA LEU A 162 9.08 -21.70 8.94
C LEU A 162 9.09 -20.70 7.79
N ASP A 163 9.98 -20.93 6.83
CA ASP A 163 10.15 -20.06 5.67
C ASP A 163 9.16 -20.52 4.60
N PHE A 164 8.13 -19.72 4.38
CA PHE A 164 7.13 -19.95 3.35
C PHE A 164 7.51 -19.20 2.07
N GLU A 165 7.44 -19.91 0.94
CA GLU A 165 7.38 -19.30 -0.39
C GLU A 165 5.91 -19.28 -0.79
N ILE A 166 5.34 -18.08 -0.93
CA ILE A 166 3.94 -17.84 -1.30
C ILE A 166 3.92 -17.13 -2.64
N THR A 167 3.59 -17.86 -3.70
CA THR A 167 3.45 -17.29 -5.04
C THR A 167 1.97 -17.11 -5.35
N GLY A 168 1.57 -15.98 -5.93
CA GLY A 168 0.17 -15.83 -6.31
C GLY A 168 -0.22 -14.41 -6.61
N GLY A 169 -1.52 -14.22 -6.78
CA GLY A 169 -2.08 -12.92 -7.05
C GLY A 169 -3.46 -12.76 -6.46
N GLY A 170 -3.94 -11.54 -6.51
CA GLY A 170 -5.25 -11.22 -5.98
C GLY A 170 -5.74 -9.86 -6.40
N MET A 171 -6.92 -9.55 -5.90
CA MET A 171 -7.57 -8.28 -6.09
C MET A 171 -8.18 -7.77 -4.78
N LEU A 172 -8.31 -6.45 -4.71
CA LEU A 172 -9.11 -5.77 -3.71
C LEU A 172 -10.13 -4.87 -4.40
N ASN A 173 -11.32 -4.77 -3.83
CA ASN A 173 -12.31 -3.76 -4.19
C ASN A 173 -12.87 -3.19 -2.89
N HIS A 174 -12.94 -1.87 -2.78
CA HIS A 174 -13.46 -1.19 -1.61
C HIS A 174 -14.30 -0.02 -2.07
N LEU A 175 -15.60 -0.07 -1.77
CA LEU A 175 -16.55 0.98 -2.08
C LEU A 175 -17.06 1.58 -0.78
N GLN A 176 -16.98 2.90 -0.64
CA GLN A 176 -17.41 3.62 0.54
C GLN A 176 -18.40 4.73 0.16
N TYR A 177 -19.35 4.98 1.05
CA TYR A 177 -20.36 6.02 0.98
C TYR A 177 -20.34 6.86 2.25
N ARG A 178 -20.26 8.19 2.11
CA ARG A 178 -20.36 9.12 3.24
C ARG A 178 -21.81 9.28 3.67
N ILE A 179 -22.10 8.99 4.94
CA ILE A 179 -23.43 9.18 5.51
C ILE A 179 -23.55 10.60 6.08
N ILE A 180 -24.56 11.37 5.61
CA ILE A 180 -24.89 12.73 6.08
C ILE A 180 -23.74 13.73 5.77
N ASP A 181 -23.85 14.99 6.18
CA ASP A 181 -22.75 15.97 6.24
C ASP A 181 -21.73 15.66 7.37
N ALA A 182 -21.63 14.40 7.80
CA ALA A 182 -20.72 13.94 8.83
C ALA A 182 -19.47 13.31 8.22
N PRO A 183 -18.33 13.31 8.92
CA PRO A 183 -17.09 12.63 8.50
C PRO A 183 -17.16 11.09 8.60
N LEU A 184 -18.35 10.49 8.45
CA LEU A 184 -18.60 9.06 8.60
C LEU A 184 -18.81 8.40 7.23
N PHE A 185 -18.05 7.36 6.96
CA PHE A 185 -18.14 6.51 5.79
C PHE A 185 -18.58 5.11 6.17
N VAL A 186 -19.47 4.53 5.37
CA VAL A 186 -19.85 3.12 5.42
C VAL A 186 -19.55 2.50 4.07
N GLY A 187 -18.97 1.31 4.07
CA GLY A 187 -18.50 0.69 2.84
C GLY A 187 -18.58 -0.82 2.85
N VAL A 188 -18.30 -1.36 1.67
CA VAL A 188 -18.16 -2.79 1.41
C VAL A 188 -16.77 -3.03 0.84
N LYS A 189 -16.09 -4.04 1.37
CA LYS A 189 -14.74 -4.44 0.96
C LYS A 189 -14.75 -5.89 0.50
N GLN A 190 -14.11 -6.16 -0.62
CA GLN A 190 -13.89 -7.49 -1.16
C GLN A 190 -12.39 -7.71 -1.32
N LEU A 191 -11.94 -8.89 -0.91
CA LEU A 191 -10.60 -9.41 -1.11
C LEU A 191 -10.70 -10.76 -1.81
N TYR A 192 -9.83 -11.01 -2.77
CA TYR A 192 -9.77 -12.30 -3.46
C TYR A 192 -8.33 -12.62 -3.80
N PHE A 193 -7.81 -13.75 -3.32
CA PHE A 193 -6.45 -14.19 -3.57
C PHE A 193 -6.42 -15.64 -4.01
N VAL A 194 -5.55 -15.95 -4.95
CA VAL A 194 -5.20 -17.32 -5.35
C VAL A 194 -3.71 -17.44 -5.17
N THR A 195 -3.29 -18.39 -4.35
CA THR A 195 -1.89 -18.55 -3.97
C THR A 195 -1.48 -20.01 -4.04
N ASP A 196 -0.20 -20.25 -4.31
CA ASP A 196 0.53 -21.49 -4.10
C ASP A 196 1.53 -21.27 -2.96
N GLN A 197 1.64 -22.24 -2.05
CA GLN A 197 2.38 -22.12 -0.80
C GLN A 197 3.19 -23.39 -0.53
N LYS A 198 4.43 -23.22 -0.09
CA LYS A 198 5.28 -24.32 0.38
C LYS A 198 6.23 -23.85 1.46
N ILE A 199 6.71 -24.78 2.28
CA ILE A 199 7.74 -24.52 3.29
C ILE A 199 9.12 -24.90 2.72
N ALA A 200 10.01 -23.92 2.57
CA ALA A 200 11.32 -24.11 1.97
C ALA A 200 12.36 -24.71 2.93
N ASN A 201 12.27 -24.39 4.22
CA ASN A 201 13.33 -24.69 5.19
C ASN A 201 13.14 -26.01 5.96
N SER A 202 12.04 -26.73 5.76
CA SER A 202 11.75 -28.00 6.45
C SER A 202 10.89 -28.95 5.60
N PRO A 203 11.49 -29.98 4.97
CA PRO A 203 10.73 -30.95 4.16
C PRO A 203 9.67 -31.73 4.93
N ILE A 204 9.88 -31.93 6.24
CA ILE A 204 8.90 -32.61 7.10
C ILE A 204 7.71 -31.70 7.35
N ALA A 205 7.95 -30.42 7.66
CA ALA A 205 6.87 -29.46 7.86
C ALA A 205 6.10 -29.21 6.55
N ASP A 206 6.80 -29.13 5.42
CA ASP A 206 6.19 -28.98 4.09
C ASP A 206 5.26 -30.15 3.74
N LYS A 207 5.72 -31.39 3.95
CA LYS A 207 4.88 -32.58 3.75
C LYS A 207 3.67 -32.60 4.67
N LEU A 208 3.82 -32.14 5.91
CA LEU A 208 2.70 -32.01 6.85
C LEU A 208 1.72 -30.93 6.38
N LEU A 209 2.20 -29.76 5.94
CA LEU A 209 1.36 -28.70 5.36
C LEU A 209 0.53 -29.24 4.19
N GLN A 210 1.17 -29.93 3.23
CA GLN A 210 0.49 -30.56 2.08
C GLN A 210 -0.55 -31.61 2.49
N THR A 211 -0.40 -32.22 3.66
CA THR A 211 -1.34 -33.24 4.16
C THR A 211 -2.50 -32.62 4.95
N LEU A 212 -2.25 -31.49 5.63
CA LEU A 212 -3.16 -30.89 6.60
C LEU A 212 -3.96 -29.72 6.03
N THR A 213 -3.48 -29.10 4.96
CA THR A 213 -4.02 -27.85 4.40
C THR A 213 -4.04 -27.88 2.88
N ASN A 214 -4.85 -27.01 2.28
CA ASN A 214 -4.73 -26.70 0.85
C ASN A 214 -3.54 -25.77 0.65
N THR A 215 -2.50 -26.25 -0.05
CA THR A 215 -1.30 -25.47 -0.41
C THR A 215 -1.50 -24.57 -1.61
N SER A 216 -2.61 -24.72 -2.34
CA SER A 216 -2.97 -23.85 -3.46
C SER A 216 -4.30 -23.14 -3.21
N PRO A 217 -4.50 -22.45 -2.06
CA PRO A 217 -5.83 -22.00 -1.68
C PRO A 217 -6.28 -20.77 -2.45
N THR A 218 -7.58 -20.74 -2.72
CA THR A 218 -8.32 -19.53 -3.03
C THR A 218 -8.90 -18.98 -1.72
N THR A 219 -8.60 -17.73 -1.39
CA THR A 219 -9.22 -17.03 -0.25
C THR A 219 -10.04 -15.87 -0.77
N SER A 220 -11.34 -15.87 -0.45
CA SER A 220 -12.28 -14.86 -0.92
C SER A 220 -13.02 -14.30 0.28
N GLY A 221 -12.85 -13.01 0.52
CA GLY A 221 -13.44 -12.28 1.64
C GLY A 221 -14.38 -11.20 1.14
N LEU A 222 -15.53 -11.05 1.79
CA LEU A 222 -16.44 -9.93 1.59
C LEU A 222 -16.80 -9.36 2.96
N GLY A 223 -16.91 -8.04 3.09
CA GLY A 223 -17.02 -7.43 4.40
C GLY A 223 -17.60 -6.03 4.40
N LEU A 224 -17.93 -5.55 5.59
CA LEU A 224 -18.38 -4.20 5.85
C LEU A 224 -17.25 -3.36 6.45
N THR A 225 -17.22 -2.09 6.10
CA THR A 225 -16.25 -1.13 6.65
C THR A 225 -16.95 0.09 7.20
N LEU A 226 -16.52 0.59 8.35
CA LEU A 226 -16.91 1.87 8.93
C LEU A 226 -15.65 2.71 9.09
N GLU A 227 -15.71 3.98 8.69
CA GLU A 227 -14.59 4.90 8.85
C GLU A 227 -15.10 6.28 9.28
N TRP A 228 -14.59 6.78 10.39
CA TRP A 228 -14.72 8.17 10.80
C TRP A 228 -13.40 8.89 10.55
N ASP A 229 -13.37 9.91 9.69
CA ASP A 229 -12.15 10.68 9.39
C ASP A 229 -12.41 12.19 9.42
N ASN A 230 -11.97 12.85 10.48
CA ASN A 230 -12.04 14.30 10.63
C ASN A 230 -10.65 14.94 10.77
N ARG A 231 -9.60 14.25 10.32
CA ARG A 231 -8.24 14.78 10.34
C ARG A 231 -8.16 16.08 9.55
N ASN A 232 -7.32 17.00 10.04
CA ASN A 232 -7.11 18.29 9.41
C ASN A 232 -6.38 18.19 8.06
N ASN A 233 -5.45 17.25 7.93
CA ASN A 233 -4.68 17.02 6.72
C ASN A 233 -4.62 15.52 6.39
N PHE A 234 -4.68 15.18 5.09
CA PHE A 234 -4.63 13.79 4.65
C PHE A 234 -3.21 13.19 4.68
N PHE A 235 -2.20 13.98 4.31
CA PHE A 235 -0.81 13.55 4.17
C PHE A 235 -0.02 13.70 5.48
N SER A 236 -0.19 14.83 6.17
CA SER A 236 0.54 15.16 7.40
C SER A 236 -0.41 15.65 8.50
N PRO A 237 -1.25 14.77 9.09
CA PRO A 237 -2.20 15.16 10.12
C PRO A 237 -1.49 15.64 11.40
N THR A 238 -1.96 16.74 11.97
CA THR A 238 -1.51 17.25 13.29
C THR A 238 -2.66 17.34 14.30
N GLN A 239 -3.91 17.32 13.82
CA GLN A 239 -5.10 17.42 14.65
C GLN A 239 -6.24 16.55 14.07
N GLY A 240 -7.09 16.06 14.97
CA GLY A 240 -8.26 15.25 14.62
C GLY A 240 -7.99 13.76 14.82
N TYR A 241 -8.87 12.92 14.28
CA TYR A 241 -8.80 11.49 14.48
C TYR A 241 -9.36 10.69 13.31
N ASN A 242 -8.85 9.49 13.15
CA ASN A 242 -9.31 8.52 12.18
C ASN A 242 -9.59 7.20 12.89
N TYR A 243 -10.84 6.74 12.81
CA TYR A 243 -11.27 5.45 13.35
C TYR A 243 -11.79 4.60 12.21
N LYS A 244 -11.29 3.37 12.11
CA LYS A 244 -11.71 2.39 11.12
C LYS A 244 -12.11 1.11 11.81
N ALA A 245 -13.18 0.50 11.33
CA ALA A 245 -13.56 -0.85 11.68
C ALA A 245 -13.88 -1.60 10.40
N GLU A 246 -13.22 -2.73 10.19
CA GLU A 246 -13.45 -3.62 9.06
C GLU A 246 -13.84 -5.00 9.60
N PHE A 247 -14.94 -5.55 9.09
CA PHE A 247 -15.35 -6.90 9.39
C PHE A 247 -15.48 -7.68 8.08
N LEU A 248 -14.69 -8.73 7.90
CA LEU A 248 -14.62 -9.55 6.69
C LEU A 248 -15.06 -10.99 7.01
N TRP A 249 -15.92 -11.55 6.16
CA TRP A 249 -16.27 -12.95 6.15
C TRP A 249 -15.59 -13.63 4.97
N TYR A 250 -14.91 -14.75 5.23
CA TYR A 250 -14.38 -15.66 4.24
C TYR A 250 -15.24 -16.91 4.24
N ASN A 251 -15.81 -17.30 3.10
CA ASN A 251 -16.80 -18.37 3.05
C ASN A 251 -16.80 -19.10 1.69
N ASP A 252 -17.14 -20.39 1.69
CA ASP A 252 -17.37 -21.20 0.48
C ASP A 252 -18.30 -20.49 -0.51
N ALA A 253 -19.41 -19.93 -0.03
CA ALA A 253 -20.43 -19.32 -0.89
C ALA A 253 -19.93 -18.11 -1.71
N ILE A 254 -18.80 -17.53 -1.32
CA ILE A 254 -18.11 -16.45 -2.06
C ILE A 254 -16.79 -16.91 -2.71
N GLY A 255 -16.54 -18.22 -2.75
CA GLY A 255 -15.40 -18.85 -3.43
C GLY A 255 -14.15 -18.98 -2.58
N SER A 256 -14.25 -18.98 -1.26
CA SER A 256 -13.11 -19.22 -0.36
C SER A 256 -12.96 -20.71 -0.06
N ASP A 257 -11.74 -21.23 -0.07
CA ASP A 257 -11.42 -22.61 0.35
C ASP A 257 -11.37 -22.77 1.87
N TYR A 258 -11.35 -21.65 2.61
CA TYR A 258 -11.34 -21.62 4.08
C TYR A 258 -12.45 -20.70 4.60
N GLU A 259 -13.06 -21.09 5.72
CA GLU A 259 -14.12 -20.33 6.38
C GLU A 259 -13.63 -19.69 7.69
N TYR A 260 -13.65 -18.36 7.74
CA TYR A 260 -13.26 -17.60 8.92
C TYR A 260 -13.76 -16.17 8.83
N GLU A 261 -13.82 -15.49 9.97
CA GLU A 261 -14.09 -14.07 10.05
C GLU A 261 -12.89 -13.30 10.59
N GLN A 262 -12.74 -12.06 10.14
CA GLN A 262 -11.74 -11.14 10.66
C GLN A 262 -12.38 -9.82 11.05
N LEU A 263 -11.98 -9.29 12.21
CA LEU A 263 -12.27 -7.93 12.64
C LEU A 263 -10.95 -7.17 12.75
N ASP A 264 -10.84 -6.01 12.09
CA ASP A 264 -9.74 -5.06 12.25
C ASP A 264 -10.30 -3.71 12.68
N VAL A 265 -9.90 -3.25 13.87
CA VAL A 265 -10.27 -1.95 14.41
C VAL A 265 -9.01 -1.13 14.63
N GLU A 266 -8.88 -0.03 13.90
CA GLU A 266 -7.78 0.91 14.02
C GLU A 266 -8.30 2.28 14.48
N GLY A 267 -7.57 2.90 15.38
CA GLY A 267 -7.81 4.28 15.80
C GLY A 267 -6.52 5.07 15.89
N ILE A 268 -6.50 6.24 15.27
CA ILE A 268 -5.39 7.19 15.39
C ILE A 268 -5.95 8.54 15.81
N ASN A 269 -5.39 9.10 16.88
CA ASN A 269 -5.70 10.44 17.35
C ASN A 269 -4.48 11.34 17.23
N TYR A 270 -4.70 12.59 16.85
CA TYR A 270 -3.69 13.63 16.71
C TYR A 270 -4.06 14.84 17.55
N TRP A 271 -3.08 15.34 18.30
CA TRP A 271 -3.20 16.55 19.09
C TRP A 271 -2.03 17.48 18.79
N GLU A 272 -2.36 18.72 18.47
CA GLU A 272 -1.40 19.82 18.48
C GLU A 272 -1.13 20.22 19.93
N LEU A 273 0.12 20.09 20.36
CA LEU A 273 0.55 20.41 21.73
C LEU A 273 1.07 21.85 21.83
N ALA A 274 1.70 22.34 20.76
CA ALA A 274 2.17 23.70 20.54
C ALA A 274 2.35 23.91 19.02
N ASP A 275 2.61 25.15 18.59
CA ASP A 275 2.72 25.52 17.17
C ASP A 275 3.71 24.63 16.38
N ASP A 276 4.79 24.17 17.02
CA ASP A 276 5.79 23.30 16.37
C ASP A 276 5.72 21.83 16.82
N TRP A 277 4.78 21.46 17.70
CA TRP A 277 4.73 20.12 18.31
C TRP A 277 3.37 19.45 18.18
N SER A 278 3.36 18.22 17.67
CA SER A 278 2.18 17.37 17.64
C SER A 278 2.44 15.99 18.25
N LEU A 279 1.40 15.41 18.84
CA LEU A 279 1.38 14.06 19.38
C LEU A 279 0.35 13.23 18.62
N ALA A 280 0.74 12.02 18.24
CA ALA A 280 -0.16 11.01 17.71
C ALA A 280 -0.19 9.79 18.63
N LEU A 281 -1.37 9.20 18.80
CA LEU A 281 -1.57 7.91 19.45
C LEU A 281 -2.37 7.00 18.51
N ARG A 282 -1.79 5.86 18.17
CA ARG A 282 -2.41 4.80 17.37
C ARG A 282 -2.68 3.59 18.25
N GLY A 283 -3.86 3.01 18.09
CA GLY A 283 -4.19 1.69 18.60
C GLY A 283 -4.78 0.83 17.48
N GLN A 284 -4.45 -0.44 17.45
CA GLN A 284 -5.05 -1.40 16.52
C GLN A 284 -5.36 -2.71 17.23
N TYR A 285 -6.58 -3.18 17.07
CA TYR A 285 -7.01 -4.49 17.51
C TYR A 285 -7.44 -5.31 16.30
N LYS A 286 -6.89 -6.52 16.18
CA LYS A 286 -7.28 -7.48 15.16
C LYS A 286 -7.75 -8.75 15.84
N SER A 287 -8.82 -9.35 15.33
CA SER A 287 -9.24 -10.68 15.74
C SER A 287 -9.61 -11.54 14.55
N LEU A 288 -9.47 -12.84 14.74
CA LEU A 288 -9.83 -13.89 13.80
C LEU A 288 -10.70 -14.91 14.53
N TYR A 289 -11.82 -15.25 13.92
CA TYR A 289 -12.74 -16.28 14.39
C TYR A 289 -12.83 -17.36 13.32
N THR A 290 -12.70 -18.63 13.72
CA THR A 290 -12.80 -19.74 12.78
C THR A 290 -13.15 -21.03 13.52
N ASP A 291 -13.93 -21.88 12.86
CA ASP A 291 -14.12 -23.28 13.26
C ASP A 291 -13.17 -24.22 12.47
N GLU A 292 -12.35 -23.66 11.56
CA GLU A 292 -11.37 -24.43 10.79
C GLU A 292 -10.30 -24.98 11.70
N ARG A 293 -9.92 -26.24 11.44
CA ARG A 293 -8.85 -26.88 12.20
C ARG A 293 -7.49 -26.25 11.91
N PHE A 294 -7.30 -25.79 10.68
CA PHE A 294 -6.09 -25.13 10.23
C PHE A 294 -6.43 -24.05 9.22
N LEU A 295 -5.75 -22.91 9.35
CA LEU A 295 -5.73 -21.86 8.35
C LEU A 295 -4.29 -21.70 7.83
N PRO A 296 -4.11 -21.17 6.61
CA PRO A 296 -2.82 -20.70 6.16
C PRO A 296 -2.22 -19.72 7.19
N PRO A 297 -0.92 -19.79 7.51
CA PRO A 297 -0.32 -18.88 8.49
C PRO A 297 -0.51 -17.39 8.16
N ALA A 298 -0.63 -17.04 6.88
CA ALA A 298 -0.91 -15.68 6.41
C ALA A 298 -2.31 -15.16 6.78
N SER A 299 -3.25 -16.03 7.17
CA SER A 299 -4.59 -15.62 7.60
C SER A 299 -4.60 -15.09 9.04
N TYR A 300 -3.63 -15.45 9.87
CA TYR A 300 -3.62 -15.04 11.28
C TYR A 300 -3.16 -13.60 11.44
N PRO A 301 -3.90 -12.80 12.24
CA PRO A 301 -3.45 -11.47 12.63
C PRO A 301 -2.05 -11.47 13.24
N ASP A 302 -1.30 -10.41 12.92
CA ASP A 302 0.03 -10.16 13.47
C ASP A 302 0.12 -8.80 14.17
N ILE A 303 1.13 -8.63 15.03
CA ILE A 303 1.44 -7.33 15.65
C ILE A 303 2.14 -6.44 14.62
N GLU A 304 1.48 -5.33 14.29
CA GLU A 304 1.99 -4.32 13.36
C GLU A 304 2.56 -3.11 14.12
N LEU A 305 3.88 -3.13 14.33
CA LEU A 305 4.65 -2.06 14.97
C LEU A 305 6.00 -1.89 14.28
N ARG A 306 6.49 -0.64 14.20
CA ARG A 306 7.81 -0.37 13.62
C ARG A 306 8.91 -1.12 14.37
N GLY A 307 9.79 -1.78 13.60
CA GLY A 307 10.91 -2.57 14.13
C GLY A 307 10.53 -3.99 14.56
N VAL A 308 9.26 -4.37 14.51
CA VAL A 308 8.79 -5.75 14.70
C VAL A 308 8.63 -6.39 13.33
N ALA A 309 9.29 -7.52 13.09
CA ALA A 309 9.12 -8.27 11.84
C ALA A 309 7.66 -8.72 11.70
N ARG A 310 7.06 -8.53 10.52
CA ARG A 310 5.75 -9.11 10.18
C ARG A 310 5.68 -10.59 10.53
N ASN A 311 4.51 -11.04 10.95
CA ASN A 311 4.22 -12.43 11.34
C ASN A 311 5.03 -12.99 12.52
N ARG A 312 5.89 -12.20 13.17
CA ARG A 312 6.69 -12.67 14.30
C ARG A 312 5.84 -13.01 15.53
N TYR A 313 4.81 -12.21 15.76
CA TYR A 313 3.85 -12.39 16.86
C TYR A 313 2.46 -12.45 16.24
N GLN A 314 1.97 -13.68 16.11
CA GLN A 314 0.63 -13.95 15.58
C GLN A 314 -0.24 -14.60 16.65
N GLY A 315 -1.54 -14.47 16.45
CA GLY A 315 -2.55 -15.16 17.25
C GLY A 315 -3.94 -14.85 16.72
N ASP A 316 -4.93 -15.48 17.34
CA ASP A 316 -6.34 -15.25 17.01
C ASP A 316 -6.77 -13.82 17.37
N GLU A 317 -6.08 -13.19 18.33
CA GLU A 317 -6.30 -11.80 18.71
C GLU A 317 -4.96 -11.09 18.91
N THR A 318 -4.82 -9.88 18.37
CA THR A 318 -3.66 -9.02 18.58
C THR A 318 -4.10 -7.61 18.95
N LEU A 319 -3.33 -6.97 19.83
CA LEU A 319 -3.49 -5.58 20.21
C LEU A 319 -2.15 -4.87 20.13
N SER A 320 -2.09 -3.75 19.40
CA SER A 320 -0.91 -2.90 19.31
C SER A 320 -1.26 -1.46 19.66
N VAL A 321 -0.32 -0.76 20.31
CA VAL A 321 -0.43 0.66 20.66
C VAL A 321 0.90 1.33 20.36
N GLU A 322 0.88 2.45 19.64
CA GLU A 322 2.05 3.26 19.29
C GLU A 322 1.78 4.73 19.58
N SER A 323 2.77 5.44 20.13
CA SER A 323 2.73 6.90 20.27
C SER A 323 3.86 7.55 19.50
N GLN A 324 3.59 8.67 18.84
CA GLN A 324 4.58 9.44 18.10
C GLN A 324 4.52 10.92 18.51
N LEU A 325 5.67 11.49 18.87
CA LEU A 325 5.84 12.92 19.06
C LEU A 325 6.58 13.49 17.85
N THR A 326 6.05 14.55 17.25
CA THR A 326 6.59 15.16 16.04
C THR A 326 6.89 16.64 16.29
N TYR A 327 8.09 17.06 15.90
CA TYR A 327 8.52 18.45 15.88
C TYR A 327 8.57 18.96 14.44
N GLN A 328 7.96 20.10 14.16
CA GLN A 328 7.93 20.74 12.85
C GLN A 328 8.93 21.89 12.82
N TRP A 329 9.89 21.82 11.89
CA TRP A 329 10.85 22.91 11.70
C TRP A 329 10.22 23.99 10.83
N ASN A 330 9.80 25.08 11.46
CA ASN A 330 9.43 26.30 10.75
C ASN A 330 10.71 27.09 10.41
N LEU A 331 11.14 27.01 9.15
CA LEU A 331 12.15 27.92 8.60
C LEU A 331 11.42 29.22 8.22
N ASN A 332 11.59 30.25 9.06
CA ASN A 332 11.08 31.61 8.80
C ASN A 332 11.70 32.27 7.57
#